data_AF-A0A963S7K5-F1
#
_entry.id   AF-A0A963S7K5-F1
#
_cell.length_a   1.000
_cell.length_b   1.000
_cell.length_c   1.000
_cell.angle_alpha   90.00
_cell.angle_beta   90.00
_cell.angle_gamma   90.00
#
_symmetry.space_group_name_H-M   'P 1'
#
loop_
_entity.id
_entity.type
_entity.pdbx_description
1 polymer ?
#
loop_
_entity_poly.entity_id
_entity_poly.type
_entity_poly.pdbx_seq_one_letter_code
_entity_poly.pdbx_strand_id
1 'polypeptide(L)'
;MNRHACAIAAIAVLMISALSGSPAFAQERDTIFFGPDVEVQTLQQPRWQNCQKRCDRNDRCVGWSYIEGVNQCRLKEAIWLKADNGCCISGYKQAGGGQAGGGGGGQQGSPGVQNARVMRLHYDARAGNERGACIQTQPAIPNAFRGWACLWKDNPLYAEIDRLLNDAFTRDMPCDIEWADRPRSHSAEISSVSCRR
;
A
#
# COMPACT_ATOMS: atom_id res chain seq x y z
N MET A 1 -25.17 18.87 64.96
CA MET A 1 -24.31 17.80 65.51
C MET A 1 -24.99 16.45 65.24
N ASN A 2 -24.20 15.48 64.77
CA ASN A 2 -24.45 14.02 64.59
C ASN A 2 -25.38 13.62 63.42
N ARG A 3 -25.04 12.89 62.35
CA ARG A 3 -24.11 11.78 61.96
C ARG A 3 -24.78 10.37 61.90
N HIS A 4 -24.66 9.76 60.70
CA HIS A 4 -24.63 8.32 60.33
C HIS A 4 -25.87 7.60 59.78
N ALA A 5 -25.81 7.25 58.48
CA ALA A 5 -26.00 5.91 57.86
C ALA A 5 -26.03 6.11 56.32
N CYS A 6 -24.98 5.90 55.52
CA CYS A 6 -24.30 4.65 55.13
C CYS A 6 -25.22 3.61 54.46
N ALA A 7 -25.31 3.67 53.13
CA ALA A 7 -25.65 2.52 52.29
C ALA A 7 -24.81 2.60 51.01
N ILE A 8 -24.08 1.51 50.78
CA ILE A 8 -23.05 1.29 49.78
C ILE A 8 -23.71 0.74 48.50
N ALA A 9 -23.31 1.30 47.36
CA ALA A 9 -23.19 0.69 46.01
C ALA A 9 -23.31 1.86 45.02
N ALA A 10 -22.44 2.04 44.04
CA ALA A 10 -22.11 1.03 43.06
C ALA A 10 -20.89 1.48 42.22
N ILE A 11 -20.05 0.50 41.91
CA ILE A 11 -19.36 0.30 40.63
C ILE A 11 -18.19 1.26 40.32
N ALA A 12 -17.00 0.66 40.40
CA ALA A 12 -15.74 1.17 39.88
C ALA A 12 -15.85 1.50 38.39
N VAL A 13 -15.66 2.77 38.02
CA VAL A 13 -15.36 3.14 36.63
C VAL A 13 -13.84 3.12 36.49
N LEU A 14 -13.32 1.96 36.07
CA LEU A 14 -11.97 1.84 35.53
C LEU A 14 -11.88 2.73 34.28
N MET A 15 -11.34 3.93 34.43
CA MET A 15 -10.91 4.77 33.32
C MET A 15 -9.70 4.09 32.66
N ILE A 16 -9.97 3.10 31.80
CA ILE A 16 -8.99 2.58 30.85
C ILE A 16 -8.78 3.71 29.84
N SER A 17 -7.78 4.54 30.08
CA SER A 17 -7.26 5.46 29.08
C SER A 17 -6.76 4.63 27.90
N ALA A 18 -7.63 4.38 26.92
CA ALA A 18 -7.24 3.85 25.64
C ALA A 18 -6.28 4.86 25.01
N LEU A 19 -4.98 4.56 25.08
CA LEU A 19 -3.98 5.17 24.21
C LEU A 19 -4.35 4.71 22.80
N SER A 20 -5.22 5.47 22.16
CA SER A 20 -5.54 5.37 20.74
C SER A 20 -4.27 5.72 19.97
N GLY A 21 -3.34 4.77 19.88
CA GLY A 21 -2.26 4.80 18.92
C GLY A 21 -2.91 4.87 17.55
N SER A 22 -2.93 6.07 16.98
CA SER A 22 -3.42 6.27 15.61
C SER A 22 -2.64 5.31 14.71
N PRO A 23 -3.28 4.66 13.74
CA PRO A 23 -2.54 3.89 12.76
C PRO A 23 -1.53 4.84 12.12
N ALA A 24 -0.25 4.57 12.36
CA ALA A 24 0.82 5.26 11.67
C ALA A 24 0.57 5.03 10.19
N PHE A 25 0.18 6.10 9.50
CA PHE A 25 0.13 6.14 8.05
C PHE A 25 1.41 5.49 7.52
N ALA A 26 1.33 4.63 6.51
CA ALA A 26 2.50 3.87 6.06
C ALA A 26 3.42 4.77 5.22
N GLN A 27 4.04 5.79 5.86
CA GLN A 27 5.19 6.47 5.31
C GLN A 27 6.39 5.52 5.29
N GLU A 28 7.12 5.52 4.19
CA GLU A 28 8.37 4.78 4.00
C GLU A 28 9.52 5.77 4.24
N ARG A 29 10.29 5.56 5.31
CA ARG A 29 11.53 6.32 5.56
C ARG A 29 12.64 5.79 4.68
N ASP A 30 13.67 6.61 4.50
CA ASP A 30 14.87 6.29 3.72
C ASP A 30 14.57 5.84 2.29
N THR A 31 13.39 6.21 1.76
CA THR A 31 12.86 5.76 0.49
C THR A 31 12.54 6.94 -0.40
N ILE A 32 12.99 6.90 -1.65
CA ILE A 32 12.57 7.83 -2.69
C ILE A 32 11.72 7.12 -3.75
N PHE A 33 10.66 7.79 -4.21
CA PHE A 33 9.89 7.36 -5.37
C PHE A 33 10.44 8.01 -6.64
N PHE A 34 10.61 7.21 -7.67
CA PHE A 34 10.95 7.64 -9.02
C PHE A 34 9.73 7.55 -9.94
N GLY A 35 9.73 8.41 -10.94
CA GLY A 35 8.61 8.62 -11.85
C GLY A 35 8.32 10.10 -12.05
N PRO A 36 7.41 10.43 -12.97
CA PRO A 36 7.05 11.79 -13.31
C PRO A 36 6.47 12.53 -12.10
N ASP A 37 6.91 13.77 -11.93
CA ASP A 37 6.40 14.67 -10.90
C ASP A 37 5.23 15.48 -11.47
N VAL A 38 4.06 15.42 -10.85
CA VAL A 38 2.99 16.43 -11.12
C VAL A 38 3.39 17.79 -10.57
N GLU A 39 4.22 17.80 -9.53
CA GLU A 39 4.65 19.02 -8.87
C GLU A 39 5.93 18.83 -8.07
N VAL A 40 6.80 19.83 -8.13
CA VAL A 40 8.00 19.95 -7.31
C VAL A 40 7.96 21.29 -6.57
N GLN A 41 8.00 21.27 -5.23
CA GLN A 41 7.98 22.48 -4.42
C GLN A 41 8.95 22.41 -3.24
N THR A 42 9.74 23.46 -3.03
CA THR A 42 10.49 23.64 -1.79
C THR A 42 9.56 24.14 -0.68
N LEU A 43 9.49 23.41 0.42
CA LEU A 43 8.64 23.74 1.56
C LEU A 43 9.32 24.78 2.46
N GLN A 44 8.59 25.84 2.79
CA GLN A 44 9.03 26.81 3.80
C GLN A 44 9.11 26.19 5.20
N GLN A 45 8.20 25.25 5.50
CA GLN A 45 8.23 24.46 6.72
C GLN A 45 8.67 23.03 6.38
N PRO A 46 9.85 22.58 6.86
CA PRO A 46 10.47 21.31 6.47
C PRO A 46 9.79 20.11 7.15
N ARG A 47 8.54 19.85 6.76
CA ARG A 47 7.68 18.80 7.30
C ARG A 47 7.10 17.98 6.18
N TRP A 48 7.45 16.69 6.13
CA TRP A 48 6.95 15.76 5.11
C TRP A 48 5.42 15.67 5.07
N GLN A 49 4.73 15.90 6.19
CA GLN A 49 3.25 15.90 6.24
C GLN A 49 2.63 16.95 5.31
N ASN A 50 3.37 18.01 4.99
CA ASN A 50 2.92 18.98 4.00
C ASN A 50 2.90 18.37 2.59
N CYS A 51 3.82 17.44 2.26
CA CYS A 51 3.76 16.70 1.00
C CYS A 51 2.53 15.82 0.91
N GLN A 52 2.24 15.07 1.97
CA GLN A 52 1.04 14.24 2.04
C GLN A 52 -0.23 15.07 1.80
N LYS A 53 -0.43 16.14 2.57
CA LYS A 53 -1.61 17.01 2.43
C LYS A 53 -1.74 17.65 1.04
N ARG A 54 -0.63 17.88 0.34
CA ARG A 54 -0.65 18.42 -1.02
C ARG A 54 -1.01 17.32 -2.03
N CYS A 55 -0.44 16.13 -1.88
CA CYS A 55 -0.80 14.97 -2.70
C CYS A 55 -2.28 14.61 -2.55
N ASP A 56 -2.81 14.62 -1.32
CA ASP A 56 -4.20 14.31 -1.03
C ASP A 56 -5.17 15.26 -1.77
N ARG A 57 -4.77 16.52 -1.97
CA ARG A 57 -5.54 17.55 -2.68
C ARG A 57 -5.32 17.60 -4.19
N ASN A 58 -4.37 16.83 -4.71
CA ASN A 58 -4.03 16.82 -6.13
C ASN A 58 -4.52 15.51 -6.76
N ASP A 59 -5.53 15.57 -7.63
CA ASP A 59 -6.17 14.39 -8.20
C ASP A 59 -5.25 13.54 -9.08
N ARG A 60 -4.21 14.14 -9.66
CA ARG A 60 -3.19 13.42 -10.44
C ARG A 60 -2.10 12.81 -9.58
N CYS A 61 -2.03 13.15 -8.30
CA CYS A 61 -1.01 12.62 -7.40
C CYS A 61 -1.36 11.18 -6.99
N VAL A 62 -0.43 10.24 -7.15
CA VAL A 62 -0.56 8.85 -6.66
C VAL A 62 0.32 8.58 -5.45
N GLY A 63 1.28 9.46 -5.18
CA GLY A 63 2.14 9.44 -3.99
C GLY A 63 3.15 10.59 -4.01
N TRP A 64 4.02 10.66 -3.01
CA TRP A 64 4.90 11.80 -2.79
C TRP A 64 6.24 11.36 -2.18
N SER A 65 7.29 12.15 -2.42
CA SER A 65 8.60 12.04 -1.77
C SER A 65 9.01 13.39 -1.20
N TYR A 66 9.35 13.41 0.09
CA TYR A 66 9.99 14.54 0.77
C TYR A 66 11.48 14.26 0.89
N ILE A 67 12.29 15.13 0.27
CA ILE A 67 13.75 15.04 0.28
C ILE A 67 14.27 15.89 1.44
N GLU A 68 14.82 15.23 2.45
CA GLU A 68 15.42 15.89 3.61
C GLU A 68 16.71 16.64 3.19
N GLY A 69 17.06 17.70 3.91
CA GLY A 69 18.22 18.56 3.61
C GLY A 69 17.96 19.66 2.59
N VAL A 70 17.15 19.41 1.55
CA VAL A 70 16.74 20.44 0.56
C VAL A 70 15.28 20.87 0.70
N ASN A 71 14.57 20.30 1.68
CA ASN A 71 13.17 20.61 2.01
C ASN A 71 12.24 20.51 0.80
N GLN A 72 12.53 19.60 -0.13
CA GLN A 72 11.83 19.52 -1.40
C GLN A 72 10.73 18.46 -1.35
N CYS A 73 9.55 18.86 -1.78
CA CYS A 73 8.41 18.02 -1.98
C CYS A 73 8.26 17.66 -3.45
N ARG A 74 8.14 16.36 -3.75
CA ARG A 74 7.90 15.85 -5.10
C ARG A 74 6.63 15.03 -5.12
N LEU A 75 5.59 15.54 -5.74
CA LEU A 75 4.32 14.84 -5.93
C LEU A 75 4.39 14.02 -7.21
N LYS A 76 4.10 12.74 -7.14
CA LYS A 76 4.25 11.77 -8.22
C LYS A 76 2.94 11.57 -8.97
N GLU A 77 2.98 11.68 -10.28
CA GLU A 77 1.88 11.26 -11.16
C GLU A 77 1.83 9.75 -11.29
N ALA A 78 3.00 9.14 -11.34
CA ALA A 78 3.20 7.70 -11.34
C ALA A 78 4.44 7.37 -10.52
N ILE A 79 4.45 6.19 -9.90
CA ILE A 79 5.60 5.66 -9.17
C ILE A 79 6.07 4.44 -9.94
N TRP A 80 7.18 4.59 -10.68
CA TRP A 80 7.75 3.52 -11.50
C TRP A 80 8.74 2.66 -10.73
N LEU A 81 9.47 3.28 -9.80
CA LEU A 81 10.47 2.62 -9.00
C LEU A 81 10.52 3.27 -7.61
N LYS A 82 10.92 2.49 -6.62
CA LYS A 82 11.35 3.00 -5.32
C LYS A 82 12.77 2.54 -5.04
N ALA A 83 13.57 3.37 -4.39
CA ALA A 83 14.88 2.96 -3.89
C ALA A 83 15.09 3.41 -2.45
N ASP A 84 15.77 2.55 -1.70
CA ASP A 84 16.29 2.87 -0.39
C ASP A 84 17.55 3.74 -0.58
N ASN A 85 17.56 4.97 -0.06
CA ASN A 85 18.64 5.93 -0.27
C ASN A 85 18.96 6.84 0.93
N GLY A 86 18.34 6.61 2.10
CA GLY A 86 18.73 7.24 3.37
C GLY A 86 18.45 8.74 3.48
N CYS A 87 17.70 9.36 2.56
CA CYS A 87 17.46 10.82 2.55
C CYS A 87 16.00 11.24 2.73
N CYS A 88 15.08 10.30 2.52
CA CYS A 88 13.81 10.67 1.94
C CYS A 88 12.66 9.95 2.63
N ILE A 89 11.58 10.68 2.85
CA ILE A 89 10.34 10.12 3.38
C ILE A 89 9.34 10.12 2.24
N SER A 90 8.81 8.96 1.90
CA SER A 90 7.83 8.81 0.82
C SER A 90 6.52 8.21 1.32
N GLY A 91 5.44 8.42 0.57
CA GLY A 91 4.13 7.86 0.90
C GLY A 91 3.18 7.84 -0.27
N TYR A 92 2.26 6.88 -0.29
CA TYR A 92 1.20 6.80 -1.30
C TYR A 92 0.02 7.71 -0.95
N LYS A 93 -0.65 8.26 -1.97
CA LYS A 93 -1.96 8.90 -1.79
C LYS A 93 -2.96 7.84 -1.34
N GLN A 94 -3.71 8.14 -0.28
CA GLN A 94 -4.79 7.26 0.13
C GLN A 94 -5.94 7.41 -0.86
N ALA A 95 -6.48 6.31 -1.36
CA ALA A 95 -7.76 6.36 -2.06
C ALA A 95 -8.80 6.95 -1.09
N GLY A 96 -9.53 7.98 -1.52
CA GLY A 96 -10.35 8.85 -0.67
C GLY A 96 -11.12 8.09 0.41
N GLY A 97 -10.99 8.57 1.65
CA GLY A 97 -11.49 7.90 2.85
C GLY A 97 -13.01 7.71 2.85
N GLY A 98 -13.41 6.44 2.81
CA GLY A 98 -14.64 5.94 3.42
C GLY A 98 -14.25 4.95 4.52
N GLN A 99 -14.46 5.35 5.77
CA GLN A 99 -14.66 4.54 6.97
C GLN A 99 -14.18 3.07 6.90
N ALA A 100 -12.98 2.79 7.45
CA ALA A 100 -12.61 1.43 7.84
C ALA A 100 -13.42 1.04 9.09
N GLY A 101 -14.39 0.14 8.92
CA GLY A 101 -15.10 -0.52 10.01
C GLY A 101 -14.79 -2.01 10.01
N GLY A 102 -14.31 -2.52 11.15
CA GLY A 102 -14.45 -3.93 11.53
C GLY A 102 -13.23 -4.81 11.26
N GLY A 103 -12.52 -5.17 12.33
CA GLY A 103 -11.55 -6.25 12.29
C GLY A 103 -12.19 -7.63 12.23
N GLY A 104 -11.34 -8.64 12.05
CA GLY A 104 -11.67 -10.02 12.40
C GLY A 104 -11.30 -11.03 11.34
N GLY A 105 -10.27 -11.83 11.65
CA GLY A 105 -10.06 -13.15 11.07
C GLY A 105 -9.17 -13.17 9.84
N GLY A 106 -8.03 -13.86 9.96
CA GLY A 106 -7.35 -14.41 8.79
C GLY A 106 -8.30 -15.37 8.09
N GLN A 107 -8.96 -14.88 7.06
CA GLN A 107 -9.58 -15.73 6.04
C GLN A 107 -8.53 -15.90 4.95
N GLN A 108 -8.09 -17.14 4.80
CA GLN A 108 -7.26 -17.61 3.68
C GLN A 108 -7.96 -17.15 2.39
N GLY A 109 -7.23 -16.39 1.56
CA GLY A 109 -7.77 -15.78 0.37
C GLY A 109 -7.99 -16.84 -0.69
N SER A 110 -9.22 -17.35 -0.79
CA SER A 110 -9.54 -18.41 -1.74
C SER A 110 -8.98 -18.12 -3.14
N PRO A 111 -8.39 -19.12 -3.81
CA PRO A 111 -7.87 -18.97 -5.17
C PRO A 111 -8.98 -18.47 -6.08
N GLY A 112 -8.61 -17.64 -7.06
CA GLY A 112 -9.58 -16.97 -7.89
C GLY A 112 -9.00 -16.51 -9.21
N VAL A 113 -9.91 -16.18 -10.13
CA VAL A 113 -9.62 -15.54 -11.41
C VAL A 113 -10.41 -14.24 -11.46
N GLN A 114 -9.80 -13.17 -11.93
CA GLN A 114 -10.52 -11.93 -12.20
C GLN A 114 -10.01 -11.25 -13.45
N ASN A 115 -10.92 -10.65 -14.20
CA ASN A 115 -10.58 -9.72 -15.24
C ASN A 115 -10.25 -8.36 -14.60
N ALA A 116 -9.00 -7.91 -14.71
CA ALA A 116 -8.58 -6.66 -14.10
C ALA A 116 -7.46 -5.96 -14.87
N ARG A 117 -7.35 -4.65 -14.67
CA ARG A 117 -6.24 -3.83 -15.20
C ARG A 117 -5.11 -3.80 -14.18
N VAL A 118 -3.87 -3.90 -14.64
CA VAL A 118 -2.69 -3.75 -13.77
C VAL A 118 -2.46 -2.26 -13.53
N MET A 119 -2.70 -1.79 -12.31
CA MET A 119 -2.58 -0.38 -11.93
C MET A 119 -1.21 -0.04 -11.37
N ARG A 120 -0.54 -1.01 -10.76
CA ARG A 120 0.84 -0.90 -10.30
C ARG A 120 1.58 -2.18 -10.61
N LEU A 121 2.83 -2.04 -11.02
CA LEU A 121 3.77 -3.12 -11.23
C LEU A 121 5.04 -2.78 -10.44
N HIS A 122 5.47 -3.70 -9.57
CA HIS A 122 6.62 -3.52 -8.72
C HIS A 122 7.54 -4.74 -8.82
N TYR A 123 8.79 -4.51 -9.16
CA TYR A 123 9.83 -5.54 -9.10
C TYR A 123 10.53 -5.45 -7.75
N ASP A 124 10.32 -6.44 -6.87
CA ASP A 124 11.07 -6.50 -5.61
C ASP A 124 12.50 -6.98 -5.91
N ALA A 125 13.43 -6.03 -5.98
CA ALA A 125 14.83 -6.28 -6.31
C ALA A 125 15.67 -6.74 -5.10
N ARG A 126 15.07 -7.01 -3.93
CA ARG A 126 15.83 -7.48 -2.76
C ARG A 126 16.44 -8.84 -3.05
N ALA A 127 17.76 -8.84 -3.30
CA ALA A 127 18.57 -10.02 -3.52
C ALA A 127 18.38 -10.99 -2.34
N GLY A 128 17.92 -12.21 -2.65
CA GLY A 128 17.64 -13.26 -1.67
C GLY A 128 16.16 -13.60 -1.49
N ASN A 129 15.24 -12.75 -1.96
CA ASN A 129 13.83 -13.09 -1.96
C ASN A 129 13.49 -13.69 -3.33
N GLU A 130 12.94 -14.89 -3.37
CA GLU A 130 12.47 -15.57 -4.60
C GLU A 130 11.30 -14.82 -5.28
N ARG A 131 10.97 -13.61 -4.80
CA ARG A 131 9.89 -12.75 -5.26
C ARG A 131 10.28 -12.06 -6.56
N GLY A 132 9.41 -12.08 -7.54
CA GLY A 132 9.56 -11.34 -8.79
C GLY A 132 8.64 -10.12 -8.84
N ALA A 133 7.89 -10.00 -9.93
CA ALA A 133 6.92 -8.93 -10.12
C ALA A 133 5.74 -9.04 -9.15
N CYS A 134 5.35 -7.94 -8.53
CA CYS A 134 4.11 -7.80 -7.78
C CYS A 134 3.22 -6.76 -8.45
N ILE A 135 1.91 -6.97 -8.40
CA ILE A 135 0.91 -6.09 -8.99
C ILE A 135 -0.17 -5.67 -8.01
N GLN A 136 -0.72 -4.49 -8.23
CA GLN A 136 -2.06 -4.13 -7.78
C GLN A 136 -2.95 -3.93 -8.99
N THR A 137 -4.20 -4.34 -8.87
CA THR A 137 -5.14 -4.34 -9.98
C THR A 137 -6.39 -3.50 -9.69
N GLN A 138 -7.15 -3.18 -10.74
CA GLN A 138 -8.51 -2.67 -10.64
C GLN A 138 -9.46 -3.57 -11.45
N PRO A 139 -10.46 -4.22 -10.82
CA PRO A 139 -10.73 -4.22 -9.37
C PRO A 139 -9.58 -4.85 -8.56
N ALA A 140 -9.49 -4.53 -7.26
CA ALA A 140 -8.44 -5.05 -6.39
C ALA A 140 -8.64 -6.56 -6.15
N ILE A 141 -7.55 -7.33 -6.16
CA ILE A 141 -7.56 -8.77 -5.87
C ILE A 141 -8.13 -8.98 -4.45
N PRO A 142 -9.23 -9.74 -4.29
CA PRO A 142 -9.79 -10.05 -2.98
C PRO A 142 -8.77 -10.72 -2.07
N ASN A 143 -8.77 -10.34 -0.78
CA ASN A 143 -7.93 -10.93 0.27
C ASN A 143 -6.41 -10.82 0.07
N ALA A 144 -5.94 -10.15 -1.00
CA ALA A 144 -4.54 -9.83 -1.16
C ALA A 144 -4.10 -8.78 -0.13
N PHE A 145 -3.00 -9.02 0.59
CA PHE A 145 -2.48 -8.06 1.56
C PHE A 145 -2.16 -6.73 0.88
N ARG A 146 -2.86 -5.68 1.33
CA ARG A 146 -2.79 -4.33 0.72
C ARG A 146 -3.08 -4.36 -0.79
N GLY A 147 -3.85 -5.32 -1.29
CA GLY A 147 -4.19 -5.46 -2.71
C GLY A 147 -3.05 -5.95 -3.61
N TRP A 148 -1.95 -6.47 -3.05
CA TRP A 148 -0.81 -6.97 -3.83
C TRP A 148 -0.87 -8.47 -4.07
N ALA A 149 -0.78 -8.88 -5.33
CA ALA A 149 -0.42 -10.24 -5.72
C ALA A 149 0.99 -10.25 -6.33
N CYS A 150 1.73 -11.33 -6.11
CA CYS A 150 3.11 -11.45 -6.55
C CYS A 150 3.33 -12.71 -7.38
N LEU A 151 4.08 -12.57 -8.46
CA LEU A 151 4.66 -13.63 -9.24
C LEU A 151 6.01 -14.02 -8.61
N TRP A 152 6.17 -15.30 -8.29
CA TRP A 152 7.38 -15.85 -7.69
C TRP A 152 8.26 -16.52 -8.75
N LYS A 153 9.58 -16.44 -8.58
CA LYS A 153 10.58 -16.91 -9.56
C LYS A 153 10.61 -18.42 -9.74
N ASP A 154 10.02 -19.17 -8.81
CA ASP A 154 9.82 -20.61 -8.88
C ASP A 154 8.59 -21.02 -9.71
N ASN A 155 7.75 -20.07 -10.12
CA ASN A 155 6.67 -20.34 -11.05
C ASN A 155 7.26 -20.77 -12.42
N PRO A 156 6.86 -21.93 -12.98
CA PRO A 156 7.43 -22.44 -14.24
C PRO A 156 7.15 -21.54 -15.44
N LEU A 157 6.13 -20.67 -15.36
CA LEU A 157 5.76 -19.69 -16.37
C LEU A 157 6.26 -18.28 -16.04
N TYR A 158 7.18 -18.12 -15.08
CA TYR A 158 7.65 -16.83 -14.58
C TYR A 158 7.97 -15.84 -15.70
N ALA A 159 8.85 -16.22 -16.64
CA ALA A 159 9.31 -15.31 -17.69
C ALA A 159 8.19 -14.91 -18.67
N GLU A 160 7.16 -15.75 -18.84
CA GLU A 160 6.02 -15.46 -19.71
C GLU A 160 5.02 -14.55 -18.98
N ILE A 161 4.64 -14.90 -17.75
CA ILE A 161 3.71 -14.10 -16.95
C ILE A 161 4.30 -12.72 -16.67
N ASP A 162 5.60 -12.61 -16.37
CA ASP A 162 6.27 -11.33 -16.14
C ASP A 162 6.15 -10.39 -17.35
N ARG A 163 6.39 -10.91 -18.56
CA ARG A 163 6.20 -10.13 -19.79
C ARG A 163 4.75 -9.72 -19.99
N LEU A 164 3.79 -10.62 -19.73
CA LEU A 164 2.36 -10.31 -19.85
C LEU A 164 1.92 -9.24 -18.86
N LEU A 165 2.40 -9.28 -17.62
CA LEU A 165 2.12 -8.26 -16.61
C LEU A 165 2.72 -6.91 -16.98
N ASN A 166 3.96 -6.90 -17.49
CA ASN A 166 4.60 -5.69 -17.99
C ASN A 166 3.84 -5.10 -19.19
N ASP A 167 3.46 -5.93 -20.17
CA ASP A 167 2.66 -5.51 -21.33
C ASP A 167 1.29 -4.96 -20.89
N ALA A 168 0.61 -5.65 -19.98
CA ALA A 168 -0.69 -5.23 -19.44
C ALA A 168 -0.61 -3.87 -18.75
N PHE A 169 0.45 -3.65 -17.97
CA PHE A 169 0.71 -2.39 -17.28
C PHE A 169 1.05 -1.27 -18.26
N THR A 170 2.01 -1.50 -19.18
CA THR A 170 2.47 -0.47 -20.13
C THR A 170 1.38 -0.07 -21.12
N ARG A 171 0.52 -1.01 -21.52
CA ARG A 171 -0.51 -0.79 -22.54
C ARG A 171 -1.91 -0.56 -21.97
N ASP A 172 -2.04 -0.53 -20.64
CA ASP A 172 -3.32 -0.46 -19.93
C ASP A 172 -4.36 -1.43 -20.54
N MET A 173 -4.01 -2.72 -20.60
CA MET A 173 -4.88 -3.76 -21.12
C MET A 173 -5.46 -4.59 -19.96
N PRO A 174 -6.78 -4.89 -19.98
CA PRO A 174 -7.36 -5.80 -19.01
C PRO A 174 -6.90 -7.24 -19.28
N CYS A 175 -6.59 -7.97 -18.22
CA CYS A 175 -6.20 -9.38 -18.29
C CYS A 175 -7.00 -10.20 -17.29
N ASP A 176 -7.24 -11.46 -17.63
CA ASP A 176 -7.69 -12.47 -16.68
C ASP A 176 -6.46 -12.89 -15.86
N ILE A 177 -6.47 -12.56 -14.56
CA ILE A 177 -5.38 -12.82 -13.61
C ILE A 177 -5.87 -13.89 -12.65
N GLU A 178 -5.14 -15.01 -12.60
CA GLU A 178 -5.40 -16.09 -11.65
C GLU A 178 -4.40 -16.02 -10.50
N TRP A 179 -4.89 -16.23 -9.28
CA TRP A 179 -4.07 -16.28 -8.09
C TRP A 179 -4.47 -17.41 -7.16
N ALA A 180 -3.52 -17.81 -6.32
CA ALA A 180 -3.71 -18.72 -5.21
C ALA A 180 -3.16 -18.14 -3.91
N ASP A 181 -3.61 -18.70 -2.80
CA ASP A 181 -2.95 -18.49 -1.51
C ASP A 181 -1.57 -19.13 -1.53
N ARG A 182 -0.53 -18.36 -1.19
CA ARG A 182 0.80 -18.93 -0.91
C ARG A 182 0.96 -19.05 0.60
N PRO A 183 1.02 -20.29 1.15
CA PRO A 183 1.28 -20.48 2.56
C PRO A 183 2.57 -19.74 2.96
N ARG A 184 2.51 -18.95 4.04
CA ARG A 184 3.63 -18.16 4.61
C ARG A 184 3.96 -16.83 3.90
N SER A 185 3.34 -16.51 2.77
CA SER A 185 3.39 -15.17 2.18
C SER A 185 2.14 -14.40 2.59
N HIS A 186 2.28 -13.15 3.02
CA HIS A 186 1.12 -12.28 3.21
C HIS A 186 0.47 -11.87 1.86
N SER A 187 1.15 -12.07 0.73
CA SER A 187 0.65 -11.73 -0.60
C SER A 187 0.06 -12.94 -1.32
N ALA A 188 -1.01 -12.72 -2.09
CA ALA A 188 -1.52 -13.68 -3.05
C ALA A 188 -0.44 -14.02 -4.10
N GLU A 189 -0.40 -15.26 -4.56
CA GLU A 189 0.54 -15.71 -5.60
C GLU A 189 -0.16 -15.76 -6.95
N ILE A 190 0.44 -15.13 -7.95
CA ILE A 190 -0.05 -15.16 -9.33
C ILE A 190 0.35 -16.50 -9.94
N SER A 191 -0.64 -17.28 -10.38
CA SER A 191 -0.44 -18.59 -11.00
C SER A 191 -0.48 -18.51 -12.52
N SER A 192 -1.36 -17.68 -13.09
CA SER A 192 -1.50 -17.48 -14.53
C SER A 192 -2.01 -16.08 -14.88
N VAL A 193 -1.71 -15.63 -16.09
CA VAL A 193 -2.22 -14.37 -16.66
C VAL A 193 -2.56 -14.60 -18.12
N SER A 194 -3.74 -14.13 -18.54
CA SER A 194 -4.15 -14.14 -19.95
C SER A 194 -4.71 -12.77 -20.34
N CYS A 195 -4.04 -12.11 -21.28
CA CYS A 195 -4.46 -10.82 -21.80
C CYS A 195 -5.02 -11.00 -23.20
N ARG A 196 -6.25 -10.53 -23.45
CA ARG A 196 -6.79 -10.49 -24.81
C ARG A 196 -6.22 -9.26 -25.52
N ARG A 197 -5.52 -9.49 -26.63
CA ARG A 197 -4.94 -8.43 -27.47
C ARG A 197 -5.98 -7.76 -28.36
#